data_AF-G0HZQ2-F1
#
_entry.id   AF-G0HZQ2-F1
#
_cell.length_a   1.000
_cell.length_b   1.000
_cell.length_c   1.000
_cell.angle_alpha   90.00
_cell.angle_beta   90.00
_cell.angle_gamma   90.00
#
_symmetry.space_group_name_H-M   'P 1'
#
loop_
_entity.id
_entity.type
_entity.pdbx_description
1 polymer ?
#
loop_
_entity_poly.entity_id
_entity_poly.type
_entity_poly.pdbx_seq_one_letter_code
_entity_poly.pdbx_strand_id
1 'polypeptide(L)' 'MKHTGQPPFPDWIQSAYQTLERAYASGTDELPKSEAHEFLLAESEHIEEHTDAVYVIDRLLDRGWLYEVDGQLRKTE' A
#
# COMPACT_ATOMS: atom_id res chain seq x y z
N MET A 1 6.15 11.31 8.41
CA MET A 1 7.50 11.23 9.08
C MET A 1 8.49 10.43 8.22
N LYS A 2 9.71 10.92 7.92
CA LYS A 2 10.68 10.23 7.03
C LYS A 2 11.76 9.52 7.87
N HIS A 3 11.71 8.20 8.00
CA HIS A 3 12.72 7.40 8.73
C HIS A 3 14.05 7.37 7.95
N THR A 4 15.02 8.16 8.39
CA THR A 4 16.31 8.44 7.72
C THR A 4 17.37 7.31 7.79
N GLY A 5 16.98 6.06 8.03
CA GLY A 5 17.92 4.95 8.22
C GLY A 5 17.62 3.65 7.46
N GLN A 6 16.45 3.52 6.84
CA GLN A 6 16.12 2.34 6.03
C GLN A 6 16.43 2.60 4.56
N PRO A 7 16.97 1.60 3.82
CA PRO A 7 17.11 1.72 2.39
C PRO A 7 15.75 2.02 1.76
N PRO A 8 15.70 2.84 0.69
CA PRO A 8 14.46 3.19 0.00
C PRO A 8 13.72 1.92 -0.41
N PHE A 9 12.40 2.04 -0.58
CA PHE A 9 11.65 0.93 -1.12
C PHE A 9 12.17 0.55 -2.52
N PRO A 10 12.18 -0.74 -2.86
CA PRO A 10 12.29 -1.16 -4.26
C PRO A 10 11.24 -0.44 -5.11
N ASP A 11 11.57 -0.15 -6.37
CA ASP A 11 10.72 0.65 -7.26
C ASP A 11 9.33 0.03 -7.45
N TRP A 12 9.23 -1.30 -7.48
CA TRP A 12 7.95 -2.00 -7.61
C TRP A 12 7.03 -1.80 -6.39
N ILE A 13 7.58 -1.67 -5.18
CA ILE A 13 6.79 -1.35 -3.97
C ILE A 13 6.33 0.11 -4.01
N GLN A 14 7.19 1.02 -4.50
CA GLN A 14 6.80 2.43 -4.68
C GLN A 14 5.70 2.57 -5.73
N SER A 15 5.80 1.84 -6.84
CA SER A 15 4.78 1.78 -7.89
C SER A 15 3.47 1.21 -7.36
N ALA A 16 3.51 0.14 -6.58
CA ALA A 16 2.32 -0.42 -5.93
C ALA A 16 1.67 0.57 -4.95
N TYR A 17 2.47 1.32 -4.19
CA TYR A 17 1.95 2.41 -3.33
C TYR A 17 1.26 3.50 -4.16
N GLN A 18 1.84 3.95 -5.27
CA GLN A 18 1.20 4.91 -6.18
C GLN A 18 -0.09 4.37 -6.79
N THR A 19 -0.15 3.06 -7.07
CA THR A 19 -1.40 2.41 -7.47
C THR A 19 -2.44 2.48 -6.35
N LEU A 20 -2.08 2.13 -5.11
CA LEU A 20 -2.99 2.29 -3.98
C LEU A 20 -3.45 3.74 -3.77
N GLU A 21 -2.58 4.73 -3.98
CA GLU A 21 -2.95 6.16 -3.91
C GLU A 21 -4.09 6.53 -4.86
N ARG A 22 -4.21 5.85 -6.01
CA ARG A 22 -5.34 6.02 -6.94
C ARG A 22 -6.63 5.34 -6.46
N ALA A 23 -6.52 4.30 -5.63
CA ALA A 23 -7.66 3.59 -5.06
C ALA A 23 -8.37 4.39 -3.96
N TYR A 24 -7.63 5.22 -3.22
CA TYR A 24 -8.23 6.13 -2.24
C TYR A 24 -9.17 7.12 -2.94
N ALA A 25 -10.44 7.09 -2.57
CA ALA A 25 -11.43 8.01 -3.12
C ALA A 25 -11.13 9.46 -2.70
N SER A 26 -11.50 10.41 -3.55
CA SER A 26 -11.33 11.84 -3.25
C SER A 26 -12.08 12.20 -1.97
N GLY A 27 -11.33 12.53 -0.91
CA GLY A 27 -11.86 12.88 0.41
C GLY A 27 -11.88 11.75 1.44
N THR A 28 -11.38 10.55 1.11
CA THR A 28 -11.23 9.44 2.07
C THR A 28 -9.80 8.91 2.06
N ASP A 29 -9.15 8.90 3.21
CA ASP A 29 -7.85 8.24 3.39
C ASP A 29 -8.02 6.82 3.96
N GLU A 30 -9.17 6.19 3.72
CA GLU A 30 -9.52 4.86 4.21
C GLU A 30 -9.73 3.93 3.01
N LEU A 31 -9.08 2.77 3.03
CA LEU A 31 -9.21 1.75 2.00
C LEU A 31 -9.28 0.37 2.67
N PRO A 32 -10.33 -0.44 2.46
CA PRO A 32 -10.40 -1.79 3.02
C PRO A 32 -9.20 -2.62 2.59
N LYS A 33 -8.56 -3.35 3.51
CA LYS A 33 -7.37 -4.17 3.18
C LYS A 33 -7.63 -5.20 2.08
N SER A 34 -8.83 -5.78 2.04
CA SER A 34 -9.25 -6.70 0.98
C SER A 34 -9.34 -6.01 -0.38
N GLU A 35 -9.92 -4.80 -0.43
CA GLU A 35 -10.04 -4.00 -1.64
C GLU A 35 -8.67 -3.54 -2.13
N ALA A 36 -7.77 -3.20 -1.20
CA ALA A 36 -6.38 -2.86 -1.53
C ALA A 36 -5.63 -4.03 -2.20
N HIS A 37 -5.82 -5.27 -1.73
CA HIS A 37 -5.24 -6.45 -2.39
C HIS A 37 -5.81 -6.66 -3.79
N GLU A 38 -7.14 -6.59 -3.93
CA GLU A 38 -7.81 -6.76 -5.23
C GLU A 38 -7.40 -5.67 -6.22
N PHE A 39 -7.31 -4.42 -5.75
CA PHE A 39 -6.90 -3.29 -6.58
C PHE A 39 -5.44 -3.40 -7.01
N LEU A 40 -4.54 -3.85 -6.13
CA LEU A 40 -3.16 -4.11 -6.50
C LEU A 40 -3.04 -5.19 -7.58
N LEU A 41 -3.81 -6.28 -7.46
CA LEU A 41 -3.83 -7.36 -8.44
C LEU A 41 -4.41 -6.92 -9.79
N ALA A 42 -5.37 -6.00 -9.79
CA ALA A 42 -6.01 -5.53 -11.01
C ALA A 42 -5.20 -4.44 -11.72
N GLU A 43 -4.58 -3.53 -10.97
CA GLU A 43 -4.09 -2.24 -11.50
C GLU A 43 -2.59 -2.01 -11.32
N SER A 44 -1.87 -2.89 -10.62
CA SER A 44 -0.42 -2.77 -10.47
C SER A 44 0.32 -3.60 -11.52
N GLU A 45 1.18 -2.94 -12.28
CA GLU A 45 1.97 -3.58 -13.35
C GLU A 45 2.95 -4.65 -12.86
N HIS A 46 3.29 -4.65 -11.56
CA HIS A 46 4.33 -5.51 -10.98
C HIS A 46 3.78 -6.53 -9.98
N ILE A 47 2.45 -6.58 -9.79
CA ILE A 47 1.80 -7.49 -8.84
C ILE A 47 0.98 -8.50 -9.64
N GLU A 48 1.49 -9.71 -9.75
CA GLU A 48 0.83 -10.79 -10.49
C GLU A 48 0.10 -11.75 -9.55
N GLU A 49 0.65 -11.96 -8.35
CA GLU A 49 0.14 -12.94 -7.39
C GLU A 49 -0.40 -12.28 -6.13
N HIS A 50 -1.41 -12.90 -5.52
CA HIS A 50 -1.98 -12.40 -4.26
C HIS A 50 -0.94 -12.28 -3.14
N THR A 51 0.05 -13.17 -3.14
CA THR A 51 1.18 -13.14 -2.19
C THR A 51 2.01 -11.87 -2.32
N ASP A 52 2.17 -11.34 -3.54
CA ASP A 52 2.91 -10.09 -3.76
C ASP A 52 2.12 -8.89 -3.23
N ALA A 53 0.81 -8.87 -3.46
CA ALA A 53 -0.08 -7.85 -2.92
C ALA A 53 -0.03 -7.83 -1.38
N VAL A 54 -0.13 -8.99 -0.74
CA VAL A 54 0.00 -9.13 0.72
C VAL A 54 1.34 -8.62 1.20
N TYR A 55 2.43 -9.05 0.56
CA TYR A 55 3.78 -8.63 0.93
C TYR A 55 3.96 -7.11 0.85
N VAL A 56 3.46 -6.46 -0.21
CA VAL A 56 3.56 -5.00 -0.35
C VAL A 56 2.82 -4.29 0.79
N ILE A 57 1.59 -4.70 1.08
CA ILE A 57 0.78 -4.05 2.12
C ILE A 57 1.45 -4.21 3.48
N ASP A 58 1.89 -5.42 3.83
CA ASP A 58 2.61 -5.67 5.08
C ASP A 58 3.90 -4.84 5.15
N ARG A 59 4.63 -4.70 4.04
CA ARG A 59 5.83 -3.88 3.99
C ARG A 59 5.56 -2.39 4.19
N LEU A 60 4.46 -1.88 3.63
CA LEU A 60 4.04 -0.48 3.79
C LEU A 60 3.59 -0.21 5.22
N LEU A 61 2.91 -1.17 5.86
CA LEU A 61 2.53 -1.11 7.28
C LEU A 61 3.77 -1.13 8.20
N ASP A 62 4.68 -2.07 7.98
CA ASP A 62 5.93 -2.22 8.76
C ASP A 62 6.79 -0.95 8.78
N ARG A 63 6.76 -0.19 7.68
CA ARG A 63 7.54 1.03 7.54
C ARG A 63 6.76 2.29 7.90
N GLY A 64 5.51 2.16 8.35
CA GLY A 64 4.66 3.28 8.74
C GLY A 64 4.31 4.21 7.58
N TRP A 65 4.23 3.69 6.37
CA TRP A 65 3.64 4.41 5.23
C TRP A 65 2.13 4.30 5.28
N LEU A 66 1.65 3.12 5.66
CA LEU A 66 0.25 2.85 5.98
C LEU A 66 0.11 2.49 7.46
N TYR A 67 -1.09 2.63 7.98
CA TYR A 67 -1.50 2.02 9.24
C TYR A 67 -2.89 1.40 9.07
N GLU A 68 -3.19 0.36 9.86
CA GLU A 68 -4.45 -0.37 9.79
C GLU A 68 -5.32 -0.04 11.01
N VAL A 69 -6.59 0.32 10.78
CA VAL A 69 -7.60 0.55 11.82
C VAL A 69 -8.89 -0.15 11.38
N ASP A 70 -9.40 -1.08 12.18
CA ASP A 70 -10.64 -1.82 11.89
C ASP A 70 -10.66 -2.46 10.48
N GLY A 71 -9.51 -2.99 10.03
CA GLY A 71 -9.35 -3.59 8.69
C GLY A 71 -9.28 -2.58 7.54
N GLN A 72 -9.26 -1.28 7.84
CA GLN A 72 -9.05 -0.20 6.88
C GLN A 72 -7.60 0.27 6.91
N LEU A 73 -6.97 0.30 5.73
CA LEU A 73 -5.67 0.91 5.53
C LEU A 73 -5.81 2.41 5.39
N ARG A 74 -4.90 3.13 6.05
CA ARG A 74 -4.85 4.60 6.04
C ARG A 74 -3.44 5.10 5.77
N LYS A 75 -3.32 6.23 5.06
CA LYS A 75 -2.04 6.88 4.77
C LYS A 75 -1.50 7.60 6.01
N THR A 76 -0.21 7.46 6.26
CA THR A 76 0.48 8.17 7.36
C THR A 76 0.92 9.56 6.89
N GLU A 77 0.65 10.61 7.67
CA GLU A 77 1.04 12.01 7.36
C GLU A 77 2.56 12.29 7.46
#